data_AF-A0A4R0NSC1-F1
#
_entry.id   AF-A0A4R0NSC1-F1
#
_cell.length_a   1.000
_cell.length_b   1.000
_cell.length_c   1.000
_cell.angle_alpha   90.00
_cell.angle_beta   90.00
_cell.angle_gamma   90.00
#
_symmetry.space_group_name_H-M   'P 1'
#
loop_
_entity.id
_entity.type
_entity.pdbx_description
1 polymer ?
#
loop_
_entity_poly.entity_id
_entity_poly.type
_entity_poly.pdbx_seq_one_letter_code
_entity_poly.pdbx_strand_id
1 'polypeptide(L)'
;MKDFQAAIAEFAVRQAERDARAQSEIQHLKAVVIPPLRTAGIARVEVRFDGYGDSGAVEECACYDPANASVACPDAAVEPFRPEASEDNAEAEAQSLTAALESLGYLALERHHPGWELNDGAYGQLVIDVAEASFTLDCSLRFTATDDHSTEL
;
A
#
# COMPACT_ATOMS: atom_id res chain seq x y z
N MET A 1 12.48 10.32 -34.97
CA MET A 1 12.85 10.99 -33.69
C MET A 1 11.70 11.79 -33.07
N LYS A 2 10.86 12.51 -33.85
CA LYS A 2 9.67 13.21 -33.32
C LYS A 2 8.63 12.26 -32.67
N ASP A 3 8.43 11.09 -33.25
CA ASP A 3 7.45 10.12 -32.72
C ASP A 3 7.84 9.53 -31.35
N PHE A 4 9.13 9.41 -31.08
CA PHE A 4 9.63 8.94 -29.78
C PHE A 4 9.43 10.00 -28.68
N GLN A 5 9.66 11.28 -29.02
CA GLN A 5 9.40 12.40 -28.08
C GLN A 5 7.90 12.54 -27.77
N ALA A 6 7.04 12.37 -28.78
CA ALA A 6 5.59 12.37 -28.58
C ALA A 6 5.15 11.20 -27.68
N ALA A 7 5.67 9.99 -27.92
CA ALA A 7 5.38 8.82 -27.10
C ALA A 7 5.84 8.98 -25.63
N ILE A 8 7.01 9.59 -25.39
CA ILE A 8 7.49 9.90 -24.04
C ILE A 8 6.58 10.91 -23.35
N ALA A 9 6.18 11.98 -24.04
CA ALA A 9 5.31 12.99 -23.47
C ALA A 9 3.94 12.41 -23.10
N GLU A 10 3.36 11.58 -23.97
CA GLU A 10 2.10 10.90 -23.70
C GLU A 10 2.22 9.90 -22.54
N PHE A 11 3.33 9.16 -22.46
CA PHE A 11 3.63 8.28 -21.33
C PHE A 11 3.74 9.07 -20.02
N ALA A 12 4.45 10.20 -20.02
CA ALA A 12 4.61 11.04 -18.84
C ALA A 12 3.27 11.62 -18.36
N VAL A 13 2.39 12.03 -19.28
CA VAL A 13 1.02 12.47 -18.94
C VAL A 13 0.24 11.33 -18.29
N ARG A 14 0.23 10.15 -18.92
CA ARG A 14 -0.45 8.96 -18.37
C ARG A 14 0.11 8.54 -17.01
N GLN A 15 1.41 8.68 -16.79
CA GLN A 15 2.03 8.39 -15.51
C GLN A 15 1.60 9.40 -14.45
N ALA A 16 1.63 10.69 -14.76
CA ALA A 16 1.21 11.74 -13.83
C ALA A 16 -0.27 11.61 -13.45
N GLU A 17 -1.15 11.25 -14.39
CA GLU A 17 -2.57 10.97 -14.13
C GLU A 17 -2.76 9.78 -13.17
N ARG A 18 -2.00 8.69 -13.38
CA ARG A 18 -2.00 7.52 -12.48
C ARG A 18 -1.51 7.88 -11.09
N ASP A 19 -0.40 8.61 -10.99
CA ASP A 19 0.19 9.03 -9.72
C ASP A 19 -0.74 9.97 -8.93
N ALA A 20 -1.46 10.85 -9.64
CA ALA A 20 -2.45 11.74 -9.05
C ALA A 20 -3.69 10.97 -8.56
N ARG A 21 -4.17 10.01 -9.35
CA ARG A 21 -5.28 9.13 -8.95
C ARG A 21 -4.92 8.31 -7.71
N ALA A 22 -3.76 7.65 -7.71
CA ALA A 22 -3.27 6.87 -6.58
C ALA A 22 -3.11 7.74 -5.33
N GLN A 23 -2.63 8.98 -5.47
CA GLN A 23 -2.56 9.92 -4.35
C GLN A 23 -3.94 10.24 -3.78
N SER A 24 -4.93 10.54 -4.62
CA SER A 24 -6.30 10.82 -4.17
C SER A 24 -6.91 9.61 -3.48
N GLU A 25 -6.68 8.40 -4.00
CA GLU A 25 -7.14 7.15 -3.41
C GLU A 25 -6.51 6.89 -2.04
N ILE A 26 -5.19 7.09 -1.90
CA ILE A 26 -4.50 7.01 -0.62
C ILE A 26 -5.09 8.00 0.39
N GLN A 27 -5.33 9.26 0.00
CA GLN A 27 -5.91 10.24 0.93
C GLN A 27 -7.33 9.86 1.36
N HIS A 28 -8.15 9.35 0.43
CA HIS A 28 -9.48 8.84 0.73
C HIS A 28 -9.42 7.68 1.71
N LEU A 29 -8.63 6.64 1.42
CA LEU A 29 -8.48 5.46 2.27
C LEU A 29 -8.02 5.85 3.68
N LYS A 30 -7.00 6.70 3.80
CA LYS A 30 -6.53 7.23 5.09
C LYS A 30 -7.65 7.89 5.89
N ALA A 31 -8.55 8.63 5.23
CA ALA A 31 -9.65 9.30 5.90
C ALA A 31 -10.74 8.32 6.37
N VAL A 32 -11.09 7.32 5.55
CA VAL A 32 -12.23 6.42 5.84
C VAL A 32 -11.89 5.26 6.77
N VAL A 33 -10.63 4.84 6.88
CA VAL A 33 -10.24 3.72 7.78
C VAL A 33 -10.17 4.13 9.25
N ILE A 34 -9.88 5.40 9.55
CA ILE A 34 -9.67 5.88 10.93
C ILE A 34 -10.96 5.84 11.80
N PRO A 35 -12.12 6.35 11.34
CA PRO A 35 -13.35 6.35 12.14
C PRO A 35 -13.80 4.96 12.66
N PRO A 36 -13.87 3.89 11.85
CA PRO A 36 -14.27 2.57 12.36
C PRO A 36 -13.23 1.99 13.32
N LEU A 37 -11.93 2.21 13.08
CA LEU A 37 -10.87 1.78 14.01
C LEU A 37 -11.00 2.47 15.38
N ARG A 38 -11.27 3.78 15.40
CA ARG A 38 -11.53 4.53 16.65
C ARG A 38 -12.77 4.03 17.38
N THR A 39 -13.84 3.75 16.63
CA THR A 39 -15.11 3.24 17.19
C THR A 39 -14.93 1.87 17.84
N ALA A 40 -14.07 1.02 17.26
CA ALA A 40 -13.71 -0.29 17.81
C ALA A 40 -12.66 -0.23 18.93
N GLY A 41 -12.13 0.96 19.27
CA GLY A 41 -11.11 1.11 20.31
C GLY A 41 -9.73 0.58 19.91
N ILE A 42 -9.44 0.46 18.61
CA ILE A 42 -8.12 0.08 18.10
C ILE A 42 -7.17 1.28 18.25
N ALA A 43 -5.98 1.04 18.82
CA ALA A 43 -4.94 2.06 18.93
C ALA A 43 -3.94 1.99 17.78
N ARG A 44 -3.63 0.77 17.31
CA ARG A 44 -2.61 0.54 16.28
C ARG A 44 -3.03 -0.56 15.32
N VAL A 45 -2.74 -0.38 14.03
CA VAL A 45 -2.89 -1.41 13.00
C VAL A 45 -1.54 -1.65 12.33
N GLU A 46 -1.21 -2.90 12.06
CA GLU A 46 -0.05 -3.31 11.28
C GLU A 46 -0.53 -4.13 10.08
N VAL A 47 -0.28 -3.63 8.87
CA VAL A 47 -0.52 -4.34 7.61
C VAL A 47 0.81 -4.89 7.12
N ARG A 48 1.07 -6.17 7.34
CA ARG A 48 2.33 -6.84 7.03
C ARG A 48 2.34 -7.37 5.60
N PHE A 49 3.47 -7.23 4.93
CA PHE A 49 3.65 -7.73 3.57
C PHE A 49 4.98 -8.46 3.44
N ASP A 50 5.02 -9.43 2.52
CA ASP A 50 6.22 -10.15 2.13
C ASP A 50 6.15 -10.50 0.64
N GLY A 51 7.30 -10.47 -0.03
CA GLY A 51 7.42 -10.71 -1.46
C GLY A 51 8.82 -11.16 -1.83
N TYR A 52 8.89 -12.02 -2.84
CA TYR A 52 10.10 -12.63 -3.39
C TYR A 52 9.82 -13.20 -4.80
N GLY A 53 10.83 -13.17 -5.67
CA GLY A 53 10.80 -13.88 -6.95
C GLY A 53 9.70 -13.43 -7.91
N ASP A 54 9.28 -12.15 -7.81
CA ASP A 54 8.21 -11.52 -8.60
C ASP A 54 6.78 -11.85 -8.10
N SER A 55 6.66 -12.32 -6.87
CA SER A 55 5.38 -12.50 -6.18
C SER A 55 5.42 -11.84 -4.83
N GLY A 56 4.34 -11.18 -4.44
CA GLY A 56 4.22 -10.58 -3.11
C GLY A 56 2.76 -10.37 -2.73
N ALA A 57 2.50 -10.37 -1.43
CA ALA A 57 1.18 -10.13 -0.90
C ALA A 57 1.25 -9.36 0.43
N VAL A 58 0.11 -8.76 0.79
CA VAL A 58 -0.20 -8.49 2.19
C VAL A 58 -0.49 -9.83 2.85
N GLU A 59 0.30 -10.17 3.86
CA GLU A 59 0.26 -11.45 4.58
C GLU A 59 -0.73 -11.39 5.76
N GLU A 60 -0.84 -10.22 6.41
CA GLU A 60 -1.64 -10.07 7.63
C GLU A 60 -2.06 -8.62 7.86
N CYS A 61 -3.30 -8.43 8.32
CA CYS A 61 -3.75 -7.19 8.97
C CYS A 61 -3.97 -7.46 10.46
N ALA A 62 -3.08 -6.95 11.32
CA ALA A 62 -3.15 -7.11 12.76
C ALA A 62 -3.62 -5.82 13.45
N CYS A 63 -4.54 -5.93 14.39
CA CYS A 63 -5.06 -4.80 15.17
C CYS A 63 -4.68 -4.93 16.65
N TYR A 64 -4.38 -3.80 17.28
CA TYR A 64 -3.93 -3.73 18.66
C TYR A 64 -4.73 -2.69 19.45
N ASP A 65 -5.09 -3.04 20.67
CA ASP A 65 -5.74 -2.12 21.62
C ASP A 65 -4.73 -1.13 22.25
N PRO A 66 -5.17 -0.15 23.06
CA PRO A 66 -4.27 0.80 23.72
C PRO A 66 -3.29 0.17 24.72
N ALA A 67 -3.55 -1.06 25.19
CA ALA A 67 -2.63 -1.83 26.02
C ALA A 67 -1.62 -2.64 25.19
N ASN A 68 -1.62 -2.45 23.86
CA ASN A 68 -0.81 -3.16 22.88
C ASN A 68 -1.10 -4.68 22.84
N ALA A 69 -2.28 -5.10 23.28
CA ALA A 69 -2.73 -6.48 23.12
C ALA A 69 -3.30 -6.68 21.72
N SER A 70 -2.96 -7.81 21.09
CA SER A 70 -3.54 -8.20 19.80
C SER A 70 -5.03 -8.47 19.97
N VAL A 71 -5.84 -7.85 19.12
CA VAL A 71 -7.30 -7.99 19.10
C VAL A 71 -7.78 -8.24 17.67
N ALA A 72 -9.00 -8.76 17.53
CA ALA A 72 -9.59 -8.93 16.21
C ALA A 72 -9.80 -7.56 15.55
N CYS A 73 -9.44 -7.44 14.27
CA CYS A 73 -9.80 -6.26 13.50
C CYS A 73 -11.34 -6.19 13.34
N PRO A 74 -11.92 -4.99 13.43
CA PRO A 74 -13.37 -4.86 13.39
C PRO A 74 -13.91 -5.17 11.99
N ASP A 75 -14.99 -5.95 11.95
CA ASP A 75 -15.77 -6.15 10.74
C ASP A 75 -16.64 -4.91 10.49
N ALA A 76 -16.10 -3.98 9.71
CA ALA A 76 -16.72 -2.71 9.41
C ALA A 76 -16.69 -2.45 7.90
N ALA A 77 -17.78 -1.88 7.40
CA ALA A 77 -17.86 -1.35 6.05
C ALA A 77 -17.25 0.06 6.00
N VAL A 78 -16.46 0.35 4.96
CA VAL A 78 -15.95 1.68 4.67
C VAL A 78 -16.33 2.12 3.26
N GLU A 79 -16.41 3.43 3.06
CA GLU A 79 -16.76 4.01 1.78
C GLU A 79 -15.66 3.71 0.74
N PRO A 80 -16.00 3.14 -0.43
CA PRO A 80 -15.03 2.88 -1.49
C PRO A 80 -14.55 4.18 -2.14
N PHE A 81 -13.31 4.20 -2.64
CA PHE A 81 -12.81 5.34 -3.41
C PHE A 81 -13.54 5.44 -4.75
N ARG A 82 -14.02 6.65 -5.09
CA ARG A 82 -14.73 6.92 -6.34
C ARG A 82 -14.00 8.01 -7.13
N PRO A 83 -13.34 7.67 -8.26
CA PRO A 83 -12.74 8.69 -9.11
C PRO A 83 -13.84 9.43 -9.88
N GLU A 84 -13.75 10.76 -9.94
CA GLU A 84 -14.78 11.62 -10.56
C GLU A 84 -15.01 11.36 -12.06
N ALA A 85 -14.05 10.68 -12.73
CA ALA A 85 -14.06 10.42 -14.16
C ALA A 85 -14.63 9.04 -14.57
N SER A 86 -15.11 8.20 -13.64
CA SER A 86 -15.75 6.93 -14.02
C SER A 86 -17.22 7.16 -14.42
N GLU A 87 -17.51 7.03 -15.72
CA GLU A 87 -18.89 7.03 -16.26
C GLU A 87 -19.76 5.89 -15.69
N ASP A 88 -19.12 4.91 -15.05
CA ASP A 88 -19.72 3.77 -14.38
C ASP A 88 -19.77 4.00 -12.86
N ASN A 89 -20.38 5.11 -12.43
CA ASN A 89 -20.82 5.32 -11.04
C ASN A 89 -21.99 4.38 -10.69
N ALA A 90 -21.87 3.10 -11.05
CA ALA A 90 -22.64 2.05 -10.40
C ALA A 90 -22.37 2.15 -8.90
N GLU A 91 -23.39 1.90 -8.09
CA GLU A 91 -23.34 1.92 -6.63
C GLU A 91 -22.24 0.97 -6.13
N ALA A 92 -21.00 1.45 -6.09
CA ALA A 92 -19.88 0.65 -5.61
C ALA A 92 -20.22 0.28 -4.17
N GLU A 93 -20.42 -1.01 -3.97
CA GLU A 93 -20.77 -1.58 -2.67
C GLU A 93 -19.70 -1.18 -1.66
N ALA A 94 -20.12 -1.00 -0.41
CA ALA A 94 -19.19 -0.73 0.68
C ALA A 94 -18.11 -1.82 0.70
N GLN A 95 -16.84 -1.41 0.76
CA GLN A 95 -15.73 -2.37 0.92
C GLN A 95 -15.52 -2.66 2.41
N SER A 96 -14.94 -3.82 2.73
CA SER A 96 -14.56 -4.11 4.11
C SER A 96 -13.38 -3.25 4.55
N LEU A 97 -13.28 -2.97 5.84
CA LEU A 97 -12.14 -2.26 6.42
C LEU A 97 -10.82 -2.99 6.11
N THR A 98 -10.80 -4.33 6.18
CA THR A 98 -9.62 -5.13 5.84
C THR A 98 -9.21 -4.93 4.38
N ALA A 99 -10.14 -4.98 3.44
CA ALA A 99 -9.83 -4.73 2.03
C ALA A 99 -9.31 -3.30 1.79
N ALA A 100 -9.84 -2.31 2.52
CA ALA A 100 -9.35 -0.93 2.45
C ALA A 100 -7.93 -0.77 3.03
N LEU A 101 -7.62 -1.47 4.11
CA LEU A 101 -6.28 -1.50 4.72
C LEU A 101 -5.26 -2.19 3.79
N GLU A 102 -5.63 -3.33 3.19
CA GLU A 102 -4.84 -4.03 2.18
C GLU A 102 -4.57 -3.12 0.97
N SER A 103 -5.62 -2.50 0.42
CA SER A 103 -5.50 -1.57 -0.71
C SER A 103 -4.58 -0.39 -0.39
N LEU A 104 -4.69 0.16 0.83
CA LEU A 104 -3.81 1.23 1.29
C LEU A 104 -2.34 0.76 1.37
N GLY A 105 -2.10 -0.47 1.83
CA GLY A 105 -0.78 -1.09 1.86
C GLY A 105 -0.17 -1.20 0.46
N TYR A 106 -0.90 -1.78 -0.49
CA TYR A 106 -0.42 -1.92 -1.88
C TYR A 106 -0.19 -0.57 -2.56
N LEU A 107 -1.10 0.39 -2.40
CA LEU A 107 -0.95 1.73 -2.99
C LEU A 107 0.27 2.47 -2.41
N ALA A 108 0.53 2.32 -1.11
CA ALA A 108 1.70 2.91 -0.47
C ALA A 108 3.00 2.24 -0.97
N LEU A 109 3.01 0.92 -1.13
CA LEU A 109 4.13 0.17 -1.70
C LEU A 109 4.41 0.59 -3.14
N GLU A 110 3.42 0.58 -4.02
CA GLU A 110 3.60 0.98 -5.43
C GLU A 110 4.12 2.41 -5.55
N ARG A 111 3.66 3.31 -4.67
CA ARG A 111 4.08 4.71 -4.68
C ARG A 111 5.51 4.94 -4.19
N HIS A 112 5.95 4.21 -3.16
CA HIS A 112 7.20 4.50 -2.45
C HIS A 112 8.31 3.46 -2.71
N HIS A 113 7.93 2.24 -3.04
CA HIS A 113 8.79 1.08 -3.30
C HIS A 113 8.26 0.26 -4.48
N PRO A 114 8.17 0.84 -5.70
CA PRO A 114 7.70 0.10 -6.87
C PRO A 114 8.59 -1.11 -7.16
N GLY A 115 7.98 -2.27 -7.42
CA GLY A 115 8.69 -3.53 -7.66
C GLY A 115 9.35 -4.13 -6.40
N TRP A 116 8.81 -3.86 -5.22
CA TRP A 116 9.29 -4.36 -3.93
C TRP A 116 9.38 -5.89 -3.87
N GLU A 117 8.59 -6.61 -4.66
CA GLU A 117 8.51 -8.06 -4.72
C GLU A 117 9.54 -8.71 -5.67
N LEU A 118 10.22 -7.90 -6.49
CA LEU A 118 11.06 -8.40 -7.58
C LEU A 118 12.37 -9.00 -7.08
N ASN A 119 12.80 -10.08 -7.73
CA ASN A 119 14.07 -10.78 -7.44
C ASN A 119 14.19 -11.21 -5.97
N ASP A 120 15.12 -10.63 -5.21
CA ASP A 120 15.30 -10.91 -3.79
C ASP A 120 14.11 -10.40 -2.95
N GLY A 121 13.30 -9.49 -3.50
CA GLY A 121 12.06 -9.01 -2.91
C GLY A 121 12.26 -8.15 -1.66
N ALA A 122 11.19 -8.00 -0.88
CA ALA A 122 11.14 -7.14 0.28
C ALA A 122 10.06 -7.61 1.25
N TYR A 123 10.19 -7.18 2.50
CA TYR A 123 9.18 -7.40 3.53
C TYR A 123 9.08 -6.18 4.43
N GLY A 124 7.99 -6.09 5.16
CA GLY A 124 7.78 -4.98 6.07
C GLY A 124 6.32 -4.82 6.46
N GLN A 125 5.96 -3.59 6.81
CA GLN A 125 4.61 -3.29 7.25
C GLN A 125 4.24 -1.82 7.08
N LEU A 126 2.95 -1.57 6.84
CA LEU A 126 2.34 -0.27 7.06
C LEU A 126 1.79 -0.21 8.50
N VAL A 127 2.30 0.72 9.30
CA VAL A 127 1.87 0.97 10.68
C VAL A 127 0.95 2.19 10.70
N ILE A 128 -0.24 2.02 11.29
CA ILE A 128 -1.22 3.09 11.49
C ILE A 128 -1.36 3.36 12.98
N ASP A 129 -1.07 4.59 13.39
CA ASP A 129 -1.47 5.10 14.71
C ASP A 129 -2.86 5.73 14.58
N VAL A 130 -3.84 5.14 15.24
CA VAL A 130 -5.26 5.50 15.10
C VAL A 130 -5.58 6.80 15.85
N ALA A 131 -4.89 7.08 16.95
CA ALA A 131 -5.09 8.30 17.73
C ALA A 131 -4.57 9.51 16.95
N GLU A 132 -3.35 9.43 16.44
CA GLU A 132 -2.69 10.50 15.68
C GLU A 132 -3.13 10.55 14.21
N ALA A 133 -3.83 9.52 13.73
CA ALA A 133 -4.12 9.32 12.31
C ALA A 133 -2.84 9.41 11.46
N SER A 134 -1.76 8.78 11.96
CA SER A 134 -0.46 8.74 11.31
C SER A 134 -0.22 7.39 10.64
N PHE A 135 0.55 7.39 9.55
CA PHE A 135 0.75 6.24 8.68
C PHE A 135 2.23 6.16 8.30
N THR A 136 2.89 5.07 8.66
CA THR A 136 4.33 4.86 8.44
C THR A 136 4.54 3.57 7.68
N LEU A 137 5.20 3.62 6.53
CA LEU A 137 5.54 2.43 5.75
C LEU A 137 7.00 2.05 6.02
N ASP A 138 7.21 0.91 6.66
CA ASP A 138 8.52 0.30 6.85
C ASP A 138 8.72 -0.76 5.77
N CYS A 139 9.79 -0.64 4.97
CA CYS A 139 10.10 -1.56 3.88
C CYS A 139 11.58 -1.96 3.94
N SER A 140 11.83 -3.27 4.07
CA SER A 140 13.16 -3.87 4.09
C SER A 140 13.40 -4.61 2.78
N LEU A 141 14.23 -4.03 1.91
CA LEU A 141 14.66 -4.66 0.67
C LEU A 141 15.70 -5.76 0.96
N ARG A 142 15.51 -6.94 0.37
CA ARG A 142 16.49 -8.01 0.40
C ARG A 142 17.45 -7.84 -0.77
N PHE A 143 18.67 -8.33 -0.62
CA PHE A 143 19.64 -8.39 -1.70
C PHE A 143 20.58 -9.58 -1.52
N THR A 144 21.01 -10.15 -2.63
CA THR A 144 22.05 -11.18 -2.72
C THR A 144 23.31 -10.57 -3.35
N ALA A 145 24.47 -10.78 -2.72
CA ALA A 145 25.75 -10.31 -3.22
C ALA A 145 26.78 -11.44 -3.26
N THR A 146 27.62 -11.43 -4.29
CA THR A 146 28.75 -12.34 -4.46
C THR A 146 30.05 -11.53 -4.52
N ASP A 147 31.08 -11.97 -3.78
CA ASP A 147 32.42 -11.38 -3.81
C ASP A 147 33.43 -12.42 -4.32
N ASP A 148 33.83 -12.28 -5.58
CA ASP A 148 34.68 -13.24 -6.29
C ASP A 148 36.13 -12.76 -6.35
N HIS A 149 37.06 -13.60 -5.90
CA HIS A 149 38.50 -13.35 -5.96
C HIS A 149 39.17 -14.40 -6.84
N SER A 150 40.02 -13.96 -7.77
CA SER A 150 40.88 -14.85 -8.55
C SER A 150 42.34 -14.47 -8.37
N THR A 151 43.20 -15.47 -8.19
CA THR A 151 44.65 -15.30 -8.08
C THR A 151 45.30 -16.40 -8.90
N GLU A 152 46.16 -16.00 -9.83
CA GLU A 152 46.99 -16.92 -10.60
C GLU A 152 48.09 -17.48 -9.68
N LEU A 153 48.34 -18.80 -9.73
CA LEU A 153 49.35 -19.50 -8.93
C LEU A 153 50.64 -19.72 -9.72
#